data_AF-T1AB16-F1
#
_entry.id   AF-T1AB16-F1
#
_cell.length_a   1.000
_cell.length_b   1.000
_cell.length_c   1.000
_cell.angle_alpha   90.00
_cell.angle_beta   90.00
_cell.angle_gamma   90.00
#
_symmetry.space_group_name_H-M   'P 1'
#
loop_
_entity.id
_entity.type
_entity.pdbx_description
1 polymer ?
#
loop_
_entity_poly.entity_id
_entity_poly.type
_entity_poly.pdbx_seq_one_letter_code
_entity_poly.pdbx_strand_id
1 'polypeptide(L)'
;MGVVTCSLTLSAAAYLPLAIWQRPRAIPSGEVLASVAVLGLVCTALAFVLFFELIRHIGAVRATVITYVNPAVAVALGVILLHERFTPGTAIGFGLI
;
A
#
# COMPACT_ATOMS: atom_id res chain seq x y z
N MET A 1 -1.06 14.75 -7.94
CA MET A 1 -0.87 15.10 -6.53
C MET A 1 -2.12 15.70 -5.89
N GLY A 2 -2.62 16.86 -6.35
CA GLY A 2 -3.78 17.52 -5.70
C GLY A 2 -4.99 16.60 -5.45
N VAL A 3 -5.44 15.87 -6.46
CA VAL A 3 -6.56 14.90 -6.30
C VAL A 3 -6.24 13.83 -5.26
N VAL A 4 -5.06 13.19 -5.33
CA VAL A 4 -4.65 12.12 -4.39
C VAL A 4 -4.60 12.64 -2.96
N THR A 5 -4.04 13.84 -2.74
CA THR A 5 -4.01 14.47 -1.41
C THR A 5 -5.42 14.72 -0.89
N CYS A 6 -6.31 15.26 -1.72
CA CYS A 6 -7.71 15.45 -1.35
C CYS A 6 -8.39 14.12 -1.02
N SER A 7 -8.22 13.09 -1.86
CA SER A 7 -8.78 11.76 -1.65
C SER A 7 -8.34 11.17 -0.30
N LEU A 8 -7.04 11.17 -0.03
CA LEU A 8 -6.48 10.60 1.20
C LEU A 8 -6.93 11.40 2.44
N THR A 9 -7.00 12.72 2.32
CA THR A 9 -7.49 13.58 3.42
C THR A 9 -8.97 13.33 3.69
N LEU A 10 -9.80 13.23 2.66
CA LEU A 10 -11.22 12.90 2.81
C LEU A 10 -11.40 11.51 3.39
N SER A 11 -10.66 10.50 2.91
CA SER A 11 -10.70 9.15 3.46
C SER A 11 -10.28 9.15 4.94
N ALA A 12 -9.20 9.83 5.29
CA ALA A 12 -8.75 9.95 6.68
C ALA A 12 -9.81 10.62 7.57
N ALA A 13 -10.41 11.72 7.09
CA ALA A 13 -11.48 12.41 7.80
C ALA A 13 -12.75 11.54 7.95
N ALA A 14 -13.10 10.76 6.92
CA ALA A 14 -14.24 9.85 6.95
C ALA A 14 -14.03 8.69 7.94
N TYR A 15 -12.80 8.17 8.07
CA TYR A 15 -12.46 7.13 9.04
C TYR A 15 -12.23 7.65 10.46
N LEU A 16 -11.94 8.93 10.63
CA LEU A 16 -11.68 9.55 11.93
C LEU A 16 -12.77 9.29 13.00
N PRO A 17 -14.09 9.47 12.74
CA PRO A 17 -15.11 9.19 13.75
C PRO A 17 -15.15 7.72 14.17
N LEU A 18 -14.93 6.79 13.24
CA LEU A 18 -14.84 5.36 13.54
C LEU A 18 -13.59 5.03 14.36
N ALA A 19 -12.46 5.67 14.05
CA ALA A 19 -11.21 5.51 14.81
C ALA A 19 -11.35 6.03 16.25
N ILE A 20 -12.07 7.13 16.46
CA ILE A 20 -12.37 7.66 17.80
C ILE A 20 -13.29 6.71 18.57
N TRP A 21 -14.31 6.16 17.90
CA TRP A 21 -15.23 5.20 18.50
C TRP A 21 -14.54 3.90 18.92
N GLN A 22 -13.65 3.39 18.07
CA GLN A 22 -12.89 2.16 18.29
C GLN A 22 -11.52 2.40 18.94
N ARG A 23 -11.36 3.53 19.64
CA ARG A 23 -10.06 3.92 20.21
C ARG A 23 -9.46 2.80 21.07
N PRO A 24 -8.15 2.50 20.94
CA PRO A 24 -7.47 1.54 21.79
C PRO A 24 -7.63 1.89 23.28
N ARG A 25 -7.85 0.88 24.12
CA ARG A 25 -7.97 1.05 25.58
C ARG A 25 -6.64 1.45 26.25
N ALA A 26 -5.52 1.18 25.58
CA ALA A 26 -4.18 1.54 26.00
C ALA A 26 -3.42 2.17 24.82
N ILE A 27 -2.44 3.02 25.12
CA ILE A 27 -1.57 3.61 24.11
C ILE A 27 -0.77 2.47 23.44
N PRO A 28 -0.78 2.34 22.10
CA PRO A 28 -0.01 1.32 21.40
C PRO A 28 1.49 1.43 21.69
N SER A 29 2.21 0.31 21.58
CA SER A 29 3.67 0.32 21.75
C SER A 29 4.35 1.21 20.71
N GLY A 30 5.56 1.68 21.02
CA GLY A 30 6.36 2.48 20.09
C GLY A 30 6.64 1.76 18.77
N GLU A 31 6.75 0.43 18.78
CA GLU A 31 6.93 -0.41 17.59
C GLU A 31 5.71 -0.40 16.67
N VAL A 32 4.50 -0.46 17.24
CA VAL A 32 3.25 -0.36 16.46
C VAL A 32 3.16 1.02 15.82
N LEU A 33 3.46 2.08 16.58
CA LEU A 33 3.42 3.44 16.06
C LEU A 33 4.47 3.65 14.94
N ALA A 34 5.68 3.11 15.12
CA ALA A 34 6.73 3.14 14.10
C ALA A 34 6.31 2.38 12.83
N SER A 35 5.70 1.19 12.97
CA SER A 35 5.21 0.41 11.83
C SER A 35 4.13 1.15 11.03
N VAL A 36 3.18 1.79 11.72
CA VAL A 36 2.16 2.64 11.06
C VAL A 36 2.80 3.84 10.36
N ALA A 37 3.77 4.49 11.00
CA ALA A 37 4.49 5.62 10.41
C ALA A 37 5.27 5.20 9.14
N VAL A 38 5.95 4.06 9.17
CA VAL A 38 6.65 3.49 7.99
C VAL A 38 5.67 3.19 6.86
N LEU A 39 4.54 2.56 7.18
CA LEU A 39 3.51 2.24 6.19
C LEU A 39 2.94 3.51 5.53
N GLY A 40 2.65 4.55 6.31
CA GLY A 40 2.12 5.81 5.80
C GLY A 40 3.15 6.64 5.02
N LEU A 41 4.36 6.81 5.55
CA LEU A 41 5.35 7.71 4.98
C LEU A 41 6.17 7.04 3.86
N VAL A 42 6.67 5.84 4.11
CA VAL A 42 7.59 5.15 3.19
C VAL A 42 6.81 4.35 2.17
N CYS A 43 5.94 3.44 2.62
CA CYS A 43 5.24 2.56 1.69
C CYS A 43 4.17 3.30 0.87
N THR A 44 3.61 4.40 1.39
CA THR A 44 2.52 5.13 0.71
C THR A 44 2.99 6.47 0.15
N ALA A 45 3.39 7.44 1.00
CA ALA A 45 3.67 8.79 0.53
C ALA A 45 4.88 8.86 -0.42
N LEU A 46 6.00 8.24 -0.05
CA LEU A 46 7.18 8.17 -0.91
C LEU A 46 6.89 7.38 -2.20
N ALA A 47 6.19 6.25 -2.12
CA ALA A 47 5.80 5.47 -3.30
C ALA A 47 4.97 6.31 -4.29
N PHE A 48 4.02 7.12 -3.81
CA PHE A 48 3.28 8.04 -4.68
C PHE A 48 4.18 9.08 -5.33
N VAL A 49 5.10 9.70 -4.59
CA VAL A 49 6.06 10.67 -5.17
C VAL A 49 6.86 10.03 -6.30
N LEU A 50 7.42 8.84 -6.07
CA LEU A 50 8.17 8.10 -7.08
C LEU A 50 7.30 7.71 -8.28
N PHE A 51 6.06 7.28 -8.03
CA PHE A 51 5.12 6.91 -9.09
C PHE A 51 4.74 8.12 -9.97
N PHE A 52 4.48 9.28 -9.36
CA PHE A 52 4.21 10.49 -10.10
C PHE A 52 5.42 11.00 -10.87
N GLU A 53 6.64 10.81 -10.35
CA GLU A 53 7.83 11.16 -11.10
C GLU A 53 8.10 10.20 -12.27
N LEU A 54 7.84 8.91 -12.07
CA LEU A 54 7.85 7.94 -13.16
C LEU A 54 6.86 8.34 -14.27
N ILE A 55 5.63 8.73 -13.90
CA ILE A 55 4.63 9.22 -14.86
C ILE A 55 5.17 10.41 -15.68
N ARG A 56 5.91 11.32 -15.05
CA ARG A 56 6.51 12.48 -15.74
C ARG A 56 7.61 12.07 -16.72
N HIS A 57 8.38 11.02 -16.42
CA HIS A 57 9.45 10.53 -17.30
C HIS A 57 8.98 9.64 -18.45
N ILE A 58 8.06 8.70 -18.20
CA ILE A 58 7.68 7.67 -19.18
C ILE A 58 6.20 7.73 -19.62
N GLY A 59 5.42 8.66 -19.07
CA GLY A 59 4.00 8.82 -19.33
C GLY A 59 3.12 7.87 -18.51
N ALA A 60 1.85 8.27 -18.31
CA ALA A 60 0.92 7.56 -17.43
C ALA A 60 0.65 6.11 -17.84
N VAL A 61 0.47 5.85 -19.13
CA VAL A 61 0.15 4.51 -19.67
C VAL A 61 1.29 3.52 -19.44
N ARG A 62 2.55 3.95 -19.55
CA ARG A 62 3.70 3.06 -19.31
C ARG A 62 3.97 2.90 -17.82
N ALA A 63 3.77 3.95 -17.03
CA ALA A 63 3.93 3.90 -15.58
C ALA A 63 2.99 2.88 -14.92
N THR A 64 1.74 2.73 -15.43
CA THR A 64 0.79 1.74 -14.88
C THR A 64 1.25 0.30 -15.08
N VAL A 65 2.10 0.01 -16.08
CA VAL A 65 2.62 -1.35 -16.30
C VAL A 65 3.42 -1.85 -15.09
N ILE A 66 4.12 -0.95 -14.37
CA ILE A 66 4.86 -1.33 -13.16
C ILE A 66 3.95 -1.89 -12.08
N THR A 67 2.68 -1.46 -12.01
CA THR A 67 1.76 -1.97 -10.99
C THR A 67 1.38 -3.44 -11.18
N TYR A 68 1.56 -3.99 -12.38
CA TYR A 68 1.41 -5.44 -12.63
C TYR A 68 2.53 -6.27 -12.01
N VAL A 69 3.62 -5.63 -11.57
CA VAL A 69 4.69 -6.29 -10.81
C VAL A 69 4.31 -6.46 -9.33
N ASN A 70 3.39 -5.63 -8.81
CA ASN A 70 3.00 -5.66 -7.39
C ASN A 70 2.51 -7.06 -6.94
N PRO A 71 1.64 -7.78 -7.68
CA PRO A 71 1.23 -9.14 -7.30
C PRO A 71 2.40 -10.12 -7.25
N ALA A 72 3.36 -10.04 -8.17
CA ALA A 72 4.54 -10.91 -8.19
C ALA A 72 5.37 -10.71 -6.91
N VAL A 73 5.61 -9.44 -6.57
CA VAL A 73 6.35 -9.06 -5.36
C VAL A 73 5.59 -9.49 -4.11
N ALA A 74 4.27 -9.28 -4.06
CA ALA A 74 3.44 -9.68 -2.93
C ALA A 74 3.49 -11.19 -2.70
N VAL A 75 3.34 -12.01 -3.75
CA VAL A 75 3.44 -13.48 -3.65
C VAL A 75 4.85 -13.92 -3.22
N ALA A 76 5.89 -13.34 -3.82
CA ALA A 76 7.27 -13.67 -3.46
C ALA A 76 7.56 -13.37 -1.99
N LEU A 77 7.16 -12.19 -1.51
CA LEU A 77 7.31 -11.81 -0.10
C LEU A 77 6.43 -12.67 0.82
N GLY A 78 5.21 -13.02 0.43
CA GLY A 78 4.33 -13.91 1.19
C GLY A 78 4.93 -15.30 1.39
N VAL A 79 5.51 -15.88 0.33
CA VAL A 79 6.17 -17.19 0.39
C VAL A 79 7.49 -17.12 1.17
N ILE A 80 8.32 -16.10 0.97
CA ILE A 80 9.66 -16.02 1.56
C ILE A 80 9.63 -15.54 3.01
N LEU A 81 8.87 -14.49 3.32
CA LEU A 81 8.85 -13.87 4.66
C LEU A 81 7.75 -14.48 5.54
N LEU A 82 6.54 -14.63 5.00
CA LEU A 82 5.38 -15.13 5.76
C LEU A 82 5.24 -16.66 5.68
N HIS A 83 6.07 -17.34 4.88
CA HIS A 83 6.05 -18.79 4.71
C HIS A 83 4.68 -19.32 4.22
N GLU A 84 3.98 -18.50 3.43
CA GLU A 84 2.70 -18.88 2.83
C GLU A 84 2.88 -20.00 1.81
N ARG A 85 1.89 -20.89 1.73
CA ARG A 85 1.90 -21.98 0.74
C ARG A 85 1.56 -21.42 -0.63
N PHE A 86 2.46 -21.61 -1.59
CA PHE A 86 2.16 -21.31 -2.99
C PHE A 86 1.19 -22.35 -3.55
N THR A 87 -0.05 -21.93 -3.83
CA THR A 87 -1.10 -22.83 -4.31
C THR A 87 -1.35 -22.66 -5.81
N PRO A 88 -1.97 -23.65 -6.48
CA PRO A 88 -2.44 -23.49 -7.86
C PRO A 88 -3.38 -22.30 -8.03
N GLY A 89 -4.20 -21.99 -7.02
CA GLY A 89 -5.07 -20.80 -7.03
C GLY A 89 -4.27 -19.50 -7.07
N THR A 90 -3.16 -19.43 -6.33
CA THR A 90 -2.21 -18.29 -6.37
C THR A 90 -1.60 -18.13 -7.76
N ALA A 91 -1.20 -19.25 -8.40
CA ALA A 91 -0.62 -19.23 -9.74
C ALA A 91 -1.63 -18.78 -10.81
N ILE A 92 -2.86 -19.31 -10.76
CA ILE A 92 -3.93 -18.91 -11.69
C ILE A 92 -4.29 -17.45 -11.49
N GLY A 93 -4.48 -17.02 -10.23
CA GLY A 93 -4.77 -15.63 -9.91
C GLY A 93 -3.68 -14.68 -10.41
N PHE A 94 -2.40 -15.06 -10.25
CA PHE A 94 -1.27 -14.29 -10.77
C PHE A 94 -1.28 -14.19 -12.31
N GLY A 95 -1.60 -15.28 -13.02
CA GLY A 95 -1.63 -15.28 -14.48
C GLY A 95 -2.80 -14.53 -15.13
N LEU A 96 -3.85 -14.19 -14.36
CA LEU A 96 -5.00 -13.43 -14.83
C LEU A 96 -4.84 -11.90 -14.74
N ILE A 97 -3.79 -11.45 -14.06
CA ILE A 97 -3.47 -10.03 -13.89
C ILE A 97 -2.72 -9.51 -15.12
#